data_AF-A0A3P7J3Q6-F1
#
_entry.id   AF-A0A3P7J3Q6-F1
#
_cell.length_a   1.000
_cell.length_b   1.000
_cell.length_c   1.000
_cell.angle_alpha   90.00
_cell.angle_beta   90.00
_cell.angle_gamma   90.00
#
_symmetry.space_group_name_H-M   'P 1'
#
loop_
_entity.id
_entity.type
_entity.pdbx_description
1 polymer ?
#
loop_
_entity_poly.entity_id
_entity_poly.type
_entity_poly.pdbx_seq_one_letter_code
_entity_poly.pdbx_strand_id
1 'polypeptide(L)'
;SALNNASRGRSTIVIAHRLSTIRDADKIVYFEKGQIAEQGTHEQLVALRGRYYELVKAQQFIPEAEEVEEEDIDLNDDPPAGYQMSRQSTLTETKRSGYDAFVRGQSINDSFGRQSYNAEADAANEAHALEVQKVMEESYNAEADAANEAHALEVQKVMEETLHGCDHLLLRWFWRYSVFFAIVSENLAMRFRVQSFRNLLFQDASYFDNPAHTPGKLITRLATDAPNIKAVIDGRALQVIYALTAIIACIVIGFVHSWQVALLGLGMLIILAASMIMLAQTIMTKNIELIKNDEAGRLAIETIENVRTIQLLTRTSHFYTRYESASKHQKRSELTKGIFEGINFTISQSFTYIMVCVCYALGIHIIYKGDKTSDDVFICIIAMLLGSVAVMNSSAYFPEFVKARTAAGLLFSMIYRKPKTGNAELGEKAEIRGNIMFEDVKFSYPQRPRQPVMRGLQFSAQRGQTVALVGPSGSGKSTIISMLERFYDTNGGHVRFDGKDIKTLSLNHLRTQMALVGQEPRLFAGTIKQNICFGLGEVTMEKIDQALELANAKRFMANLPAGLDTEVKYSNQSSLKR
;
A
#
# COMPACT_ATOMS: atom_id res chain seq x y z
N SER A 1 -44.24 -9.58 -5.40
CA SER A 1 -43.05 -10.20 -4.80
C SER A 1 -42.47 -11.27 -5.70
N ALA A 2 -41.35 -10.92 -6.36
CA ALA A 2 -40.57 -11.82 -7.21
C ALA A 2 -40.15 -13.14 -6.51
N LEU A 3 -39.95 -13.12 -5.19
CA LEU A 3 -39.60 -14.31 -4.39
C LEU A 3 -40.70 -15.37 -4.38
N ASN A 4 -41.97 -14.97 -4.30
CA ASN A 4 -43.11 -15.89 -4.34
C ASN A 4 -43.27 -16.54 -5.71
N ASN A 5 -42.91 -15.84 -6.78
CA ASN A 5 -42.87 -16.42 -8.12
C ASN A 5 -41.69 -17.39 -8.28
N ALA A 6 -40.53 -17.06 -7.70
CA ALA A 6 -39.35 -17.92 -7.73
C ALA A 6 -39.47 -19.18 -6.87
N SER A 7 -40.31 -19.18 -5.83
CA SER A 7 -40.53 -20.33 -4.94
C SER A 7 -41.56 -21.33 -5.45
N ARG A 8 -42.42 -20.96 -6.43
CA ARG A 8 -43.43 -21.86 -7.00
C ARG A 8 -42.79 -23.15 -7.52
N GLY A 9 -43.27 -24.28 -7.03
CA GLY A 9 -42.81 -25.62 -7.42
C GLY A 9 -41.43 -26.02 -6.87
N ARG A 10 -40.88 -25.27 -5.90
CA ARG A 10 -39.57 -25.55 -5.27
C ARG A 10 -39.69 -25.60 -3.76
N SER A 11 -39.06 -26.59 -3.14
CA SER A 11 -38.87 -26.59 -1.68
C SER A 11 -38.02 -25.38 -1.29
N THR A 12 -38.61 -24.46 -0.53
CA THR A 12 -37.99 -23.18 -0.20
C THR A 12 -37.79 -23.09 1.31
N ILE A 13 -36.56 -22.82 1.75
CA ILE A 13 -36.23 -22.55 3.15
C ILE A 13 -35.85 -21.07 3.24
N VAL A 14 -36.61 -20.31 4.03
CA VAL A 14 -36.37 -18.88 4.23
C VAL A 14 -35.97 -18.64 5.67
N ILE A 15 -34.81 -17.99 5.88
CA ILE A 15 -34.40 -17.48 7.18
C ILE A 15 -34.90 -16.03 7.26
N ALA A 16 -36.03 -15.81 7.93
CA ALA A 16 -36.64 -14.50 8.02
C ALA A 16 -36.35 -13.82 9.37
N HIS A 17 -36.00 -12.53 9.29
CA HIS A 17 -35.92 -11.66 10.46
C HIS A 17 -37.19 -10.80 10.64
N ARG A 18 -37.98 -10.63 9.56
CA ARG A 18 -39.26 -9.91 9.57
C ARG A 18 -40.39 -10.93 9.47
N LEU A 19 -41.28 -10.97 10.46
CA LEU A 19 -42.34 -11.98 10.54
C LEU A 19 -43.40 -11.80 9.44
N SER A 20 -43.59 -10.58 8.92
CA SER A 20 -44.50 -10.29 7.81
C SER A 20 -44.16 -11.07 6.53
N THR A 21 -42.88 -11.31 6.27
CA THR A 21 -42.41 -12.02 5.06
C THR A 21 -42.61 -13.54 5.09
N ILE A 22 -42.95 -14.12 6.24
CA ILE A 22 -43.15 -15.57 6.42
C ILE A 22 -44.56 -15.92 6.90
N ARG A 23 -45.49 -14.95 6.88
CA ARG A 23 -46.88 -15.17 7.28
C ARG A 23 -47.55 -16.22 6.39
N ASP A 24 -47.29 -16.17 5.09
CA ASP A 24 -47.86 -17.07 4.09
C ASP A 24 -47.04 -18.37 3.91
N ALA A 25 -46.12 -18.67 4.82
CA ALA A 25 -45.32 -19.89 4.74
C ALA A 25 -46.15 -21.13 5.14
N ASP A 26 -46.06 -22.20 4.35
CA ASP A 26 -46.79 -23.46 4.61
C ASP A 26 -46.42 -24.10 5.97
N LYS A 27 -45.18 -23.89 6.41
CA LYS A 27 -44.67 -24.38 7.70
C LYS A 27 -43.63 -23.43 8.27
N ILE A 28 -43.87 -22.99 9.49
CA ILE A 28 -42.93 -22.18 10.28
C ILE A 28 -42.27 -23.09 11.31
N VAL A 29 -40.96 -22.94 11.48
CA VAL A 29 -40.15 -23.68 12.45
C VAL A 29 -39.41 -22.69 13.32
N TYR A 30 -39.75 -22.65 14.61
CA TYR A 30 -39.09 -21.81 15.58
C TYR A 30 -37.90 -22.56 16.21
N PHE A 31 -36.72 -21.98 16.07
CA PHE A 31 -35.47 -22.52 16.58
C PHE A 31 -35.04 -21.80 17.86
N GLU A 32 -34.69 -22.57 18.89
CA GLU A 32 -34.08 -22.07 20.11
C GLU A 32 -32.89 -22.96 20.49
N LYS A 33 -31.71 -22.36 20.68
CA LYS A 33 -30.46 -23.06 21.07
C LYS A 33 -30.11 -24.28 20.20
N GLY A 34 -30.40 -24.23 18.91
CA GLY A 34 -30.12 -25.31 17.96
C GLY A 34 -31.12 -26.47 17.97
N GLN A 35 -32.22 -26.35 18.71
CA GLN A 35 -33.34 -27.30 18.70
C GLN A 35 -34.60 -26.65 18.15
N ILE A 36 -35.49 -27.46 17.59
CA ILE A 36 -36.82 -27.02 17.16
C ILE A 36 -37.71 -26.97 18.42
N ALA A 37 -38.13 -25.77 18.81
CA ALA A 37 -38.99 -25.58 19.97
C ALA A 37 -40.48 -25.62 19.57
N GLU A 38 -40.86 -25.03 18.44
CA GLU A 38 -42.24 -24.99 17.96
C GLU A 38 -42.27 -25.15 16.43
N GLN A 39 -43.32 -25.78 15.89
CA GLN A 39 -43.54 -25.90 14.45
C GLN A 39 -45.04 -25.93 14.12
N GLY A 40 -45.46 -25.29 13.03
CA GLY A 40 -46.87 -25.24 12.61
C GLY A 40 -47.10 -24.16 11.55
N THR A 41 -48.36 -23.92 11.16
CA THR A 41 -48.73 -22.74 10.37
C THR A 41 -48.70 -21.48 11.23
N HIS A 42 -48.74 -20.30 10.60
CA HIS A 42 -48.82 -19.03 11.32
C HIS A 42 -49.98 -19.01 12.32
N GLU A 43 -51.18 -19.42 11.90
CA GLU A 43 -52.37 -19.44 12.75
C GLU A 43 -52.22 -20.42 13.91
N GLN A 44 -51.66 -21.61 13.66
CA GLN A 44 -51.45 -22.63 14.69
C GLN A 44 -50.48 -22.18 15.77
N LEU A 45 -49.35 -21.59 15.36
CA LEU A 45 -48.33 -21.10 16.29
C LEU A 45 -48.80 -19.86 17.08
N VAL A 46 -49.61 -19.00 16.46
CA VAL A 46 -50.26 -17.88 17.15
C VAL A 46 -51.29 -18.39 18.16
N ALA A 47 -52.08 -19.42 17.81
CA ALA A 47 -53.07 -20.03 18.70
C ALA A 47 -52.43 -20.78 19.88
N LEU A 48 -51.27 -21.40 19.66
CA LEU A 48 -50.47 -22.08 20.70
C LEU A 48 -49.96 -21.12 21.79
N ARG A 49 -49.94 -19.80 21.52
CA ARG A 49 -49.43 -18.76 22.43
C ARG A 49 -48.02 -19.06 22.98
N GLY A 50 -47.21 -19.73 22.18
CA GLY A 50 -45.82 -20.06 22.51
C GLY A 50 -44.84 -18.92 22.25
N ARG A 51 -43.56 -19.25 22.15
CA ARG A 51 -42.44 -18.34 21.85
C ARG A 51 -42.61 -17.63 20.51
N TYR A 52 -43.13 -18.31 19.49
CA TYR A 52 -43.40 -17.66 18.21
C TYR A 52 -44.47 -16.56 18.35
N TYR A 53 -45.52 -16.81 19.14
CA TYR A 53 -46.55 -15.81 19.42
C TYR A 53 -46.00 -14.58 20.16
N GLU A 54 -45.11 -14.79 21.15
CA GLU A 54 -44.41 -13.70 21.84
C GLU A 54 -43.64 -12.80 20.84
N LEU A 55 -42.97 -13.40 19.85
CA LEU A 55 -42.27 -12.69 18.79
C LEU A 55 -43.20 -11.90 17.86
N VAL A 56 -44.32 -12.49 17.44
CA VAL A 56 -45.32 -11.81 16.60
C VAL A 56 -45.92 -10.62 17.33
N LYS A 57 -46.30 -10.82 18.59
CA LYS A 57 -46.84 -9.74 19.43
C LYS A 57 -45.82 -8.61 19.60
N ALA A 58 -44.54 -8.94 19.83
CA ALA A 58 -43.47 -7.95 19.93
C ALA A 58 -43.28 -7.14 18.64
N GLN A 59 -43.45 -7.74 17.45
CA GLN A 59 -43.36 -7.01 16.18
C GLN A 59 -44.62 -6.20 15.84
N GLN A 60 -45.82 -6.61 16.27
CA GLN A 60 -47.07 -5.86 16.05
C GLN A 60 -47.15 -4.54 16.83
N PHE A 61 -46.37 -4.35 17.90
CA PHE A 61 -46.28 -3.09 18.64
C PHE A 61 -45.28 -2.08 18.04
N ILE A 62 -44.64 -2.41 16.91
CA ILE A 62 -43.84 -1.47 16.12
C ILE A 62 -44.72 -1.05 14.94
N PRO A 63 -45.23 0.20 14.88
CA PRO A 63 -46.11 0.62 13.79
C PRO A 63 -45.41 0.48 12.45
N GLU A 64 -46.10 -0.14 11.50
CA GLU A 64 -45.69 -0.36 10.13
C GLU A 64 -45.36 0.97 9.43
N ALA A 65 -44.15 1.10 8.93
CA ALA A 65 -43.81 2.06 7.89
C ALA A 65 -43.05 1.32 6.77
N GLU A 66 -43.47 1.63 5.54
CA GLU A 66 -42.95 1.22 4.22
C GLU A 66 -43.60 -0.02 3.60
N GLU A 67 -44.80 0.20 3.03
CA GLU A 67 -45.15 -0.36 1.73
C GLU A 67 -44.29 0.33 0.66
N VAL A 68 -43.60 -0.45 -0.17
CA VAL A 68 -42.99 0.01 -1.42
C VAL A 68 -43.61 -0.85 -2.52
N GLU A 69 -44.36 -0.21 -3.41
CA GLU A 69 -44.83 -0.79 -4.66
C GLU A 69 -43.60 -1.12 -5.55
N GLU A 70 -43.55 -2.34 -6.10
CA GLU A 70 -42.55 -2.76 -7.07
C GLU A 70 -42.78 -1.96 -8.37
N GLU A 71 -41.97 -0.92 -8.65
CA GLU A 71 -41.88 -0.33 -9.99
C GLU A 71 -41.20 -1.31 -10.96
N ASP A 72 -41.82 -1.52 -12.12
CA ASP A 72 -41.30 -2.33 -13.22
C ASP A 72 -39.93 -1.82 -13.69
N ILE A 73 -38.91 -2.66 -13.55
CA ILE A 73 -37.57 -2.41 -14.11
C ILE A 73 -37.59 -2.80 -15.58
N ASP A 74 -37.51 -1.82 -16.48
CA ASP A 74 -37.24 -2.04 -17.90
C ASP A 74 -35.84 -2.67 -18.06
N LEU A 75 -35.79 -3.86 -18.66
CA LEU A 75 -34.60 -4.71 -18.78
C LEU A 75 -33.62 -4.29 -19.89
N ASN A 76 -33.76 -3.07 -20.44
CA ASN A 76 -32.98 -2.62 -21.59
C ASN A 76 -31.89 -1.57 -21.31
N ASP A 77 -31.67 -1.18 -20.05
CA ASP A 77 -30.53 -0.33 -19.70
C ASP A 77 -29.37 -1.17 -19.13
N ASP A 78 -28.22 -1.10 -19.80
CA ASP A 78 -26.96 -1.67 -19.31
C ASP A 78 -26.70 -1.17 -17.88
N PRO A 79 -26.27 -2.04 -16.94
CA PRO A 79 -26.00 -1.63 -15.58
C PRO A 79 -24.85 -0.59 -15.57
N PRO A 80 -25.00 0.55 -14.87
CA PRO A 80 -23.92 1.52 -14.77
C PRO A 80 -22.73 0.88 -14.07
N ALA A 81 -21.59 0.86 -14.76
CA ALA A 81 -20.33 0.37 -14.23
C ALA A 81 -19.95 1.14 -12.95
N GLY A 82 -20.07 0.49 -11.79
CA GLY A 82 -19.54 1.04 -10.53
C GLY A 82 -20.33 0.80 -9.25
N TYR A 83 -21.47 0.09 -9.26
CA TYR A 83 -22.21 -0.19 -8.03
C TYR A 83 -21.71 -1.46 -7.33
N GLN A 84 -20.52 -1.37 -6.73
CA GLN A 84 -20.09 -2.36 -5.74
C GLN A 84 -20.72 -2.03 -4.40
N MET A 85 -21.64 -2.89 -3.96
CA MET A 85 -22.19 -2.90 -2.61
C MET A 85 -21.02 -3.06 -1.63
N SER A 86 -20.70 -2.02 -0.88
CA SER A 86 -19.57 -1.98 0.05
C SER A 86 -19.85 -2.86 1.26
N ARG A 87 -19.60 -4.16 1.15
CA ARG A 87 -19.37 -5.05 2.28
C ARG A 87 -17.85 -5.19 2.48
N GLN A 88 -17.30 -4.35 3.36
CA GLN A 88 -15.90 -4.41 3.74
C GLN A 88 -15.64 -5.67 4.57
N SER A 89 -14.95 -6.66 4.00
CA SER A 89 -14.34 -7.77 4.72
C SER A 89 -12.82 -7.70 4.59
N THR A 90 -12.18 -6.97 5.51
CA THR A 90 -10.72 -7.03 5.69
C THR A 90 -10.38 -8.27 6.51
N LEU A 91 -9.76 -9.26 5.85
CA LEU A 91 -9.21 -10.48 6.45
C LEU A 91 -7.83 -10.17 7.05
N THR A 92 -7.68 -10.35 8.37
CA THR A 92 -6.43 -10.16 9.09
C THR A 92 -5.54 -11.40 9.16
N GLU A 93 -5.92 -12.51 8.51
CA GLU A 93 -5.15 -13.77 8.56
C GLU A 93 -4.14 -13.96 7.42
N THR A 94 -4.14 -13.10 6.40
CA THR A 94 -3.16 -13.19 5.28
C THR A 94 -1.81 -12.53 5.58
N LYS A 95 -1.56 -12.08 6.83
CA LYS A 95 -0.35 -11.34 7.22
C LYS A 95 0.95 -12.13 7.14
N ARG A 96 0.91 -13.47 7.07
CA ARG A 96 2.13 -14.30 6.92
C ARG A 96 2.38 -14.75 5.47
N SER A 97 1.33 -15.06 4.72
CA SER A 97 1.47 -15.65 3.38
C SER A 97 2.01 -14.64 2.34
N GLY A 98 1.55 -13.39 2.37
CA GLY A 98 2.00 -12.36 1.41
C GLY A 98 3.45 -11.91 1.64
N TYR A 99 3.89 -11.82 2.89
CA TYR A 99 5.28 -11.50 3.21
C TYR A 99 6.21 -12.66 2.85
N ASP A 100 5.84 -13.90 3.17
CA ASP A 100 6.64 -15.08 2.78
C ASP A 100 6.60 -15.37 1.27
N ALA A 101 5.53 -14.99 0.56
CA ALA A 101 5.46 -15.08 -0.90
C ALA A 101 6.22 -13.95 -1.59
N PHE A 102 6.25 -12.75 -1.02
CA PHE A 102 7.05 -11.61 -1.49
C PHE A 102 8.55 -11.81 -1.22
N VAL A 103 8.93 -12.34 -0.05
CA VAL A 103 10.30 -12.73 0.29
C VAL A 103 10.78 -13.91 -0.56
N ARG A 104 9.92 -14.89 -0.85
CA ARG A 104 10.23 -15.96 -1.82
C ARG A 104 10.28 -15.46 -3.27
N GLY A 105 9.46 -14.48 -3.65
CA GLY A 105 9.52 -13.83 -4.95
C GLY A 105 10.78 -12.98 -5.13
N GLN A 106 11.24 -12.29 -4.07
CA GLN A 106 12.52 -11.58 -4.07
C GLN A 106 13.73 -12.53 -4.07
N SER A 107 13.64 -13.69 -3.42
CA SER A 107 14.66 -14.73 -3.49
C SER A 107 14.90 -15.27 -4.91
N ILE A 108 13.91 -15.17 -5.81
CA ILE A 108 14.06 -15.53 -7.22
C ILE A 108 14.76 -14.40 -8.01
N ASN A 109 14.60 -13.14 -7.60
CA ASN A 109 15.34 -12.01 -8.18
C ASN A 109 16.79 -11.91 -7.65
N ASP A 110 17.04 -12.34 -6.41
CA ASP A 110 18.40 -12.48 -5.87
C ASP A 110 19.22 -13.58 -6.58
N SER A 111 18.54 -14.45 -7.35
CA SER A 111 19.22 -15.45 -8.18
C SER A 111 19.87 -14.85 -9.44
N PHE A 112 19.42 -13.66 -9.88
CA PHE A 112 20.02 -12.92 -11.00
C PHE A 112 21.12 -11.94 -10.55
N GLY A 113 21.23 -11.66 -9.24
CA GLY A 113 22.28 -10.82 -8.66
C GLY A 113 23.58 -11.57 -8.34
N ARG A 114 23.57 -12.91 -8.36
CA ARG A 114 24.81 -13.69 -8.47
C ARG A 114 25.27 -13.61 -9.91
N GLN A 115 26.14 -12.65 -10.23
CA GLN A 115 27.15 -12.89 -11.25
C GLN A 115 27.73 -14.27 -10.95
N SER A 116 27.52 -15.24 -11.86
CA SER A 116 28.27 -16.48 -11.82
C SER A 116 29.74 -16.08 -11.91
N TYR A 117 30.42 -16.07 -10.77
CA TYR A 117 31.87 -16.01 -10.70
C TYR A 117 32.38 -17.21 -11.52
N ASN A 118 32.74 -16.96 -12.77
CA ASN A 118 33.32 -17.95 -13.66
C ASN A 118 34.79 -18.13 -13.26
N ALA A 119 35.02 -18.87 -12.18
CA ALA A 119 36.34 -19.17 -11.65
C ALA A 119 37.29 -19.79 -12.69
N GLU A 120 36.76 -20.48 -13.71
CA GLU A 120 37.54 -21.07 -14.80
C GLU A 120 38.06 -20.05 -15.82
N ALA A 121 37.33 -18.95 -16.05
CA ALA A 121 37.75 -17.90 -16.99
C ALA A 121 38.79 -16.96 -16.35
N ASP A 122 38.65 -16.69 -15.06
CA ASP A 122 39.65 -15.92 -14.30
C ASP A 122 40.94 -16.72 -14.10
N ALA A 123 40.86 -18.03 -13.83
CA ALA A 123 42.07 -18.86 -13.73
C ALA A 123 42.87 -18.92 -15.04
N ALA A 124 42.21 -18.90 -16.19
CA ALA A 124 42.87 -18.84 -17.50
C ALA A 124 43.47 -17.46 -17.79
N ASN A 125 42.79 -16.38 -17.41
CA ASN A 125 43.30 -15.01 -17.53
C ASN A 125 44.44 -14.73 -16.55
N GLU A 126 44.39 -15.29 -15.34
CA GLU A 126 45.42 -15.19 -14.31
C GLU A 126 46.67 -16.00 -14.68
N ALA A 127 46.50 -17.20 -15.27
CA ALA A 127 47.59 -17.97 -15.84
C ALA A 127 48.28 -17.26 -17.02
N HIS A 128 47.50 -16.63 -17.91
CA HIS A 128 48.05 -15.88 -19.03
C HIS A 128 48.72 -14.57 -18.58
N ALA A 129 48.19 -13.90 -17.55
CA ALA A 129 48.82 -12.74 -16.92
C ALA A 129 50.14 -13.11 -16.23
N LEU A 130 50.21 -14.26 -15.56
CA LEU A 130 51.44 -14.81 -14.98
C LEU A 130 52.49 -15.17 -16.03
N GLU A 131 52.07 -15.63 -17.20
CA GLU A 131 52.97 -15.94 -18.32
C GLU A 131 53.51 -14.66 -18.99
N VAL A 132 52.66 -13.64 -19.16
CA VAL A 132 53.08 -12.31 -19.64
C VAL A 132 53.98 -11.61 -18.62
N GLN A 133 53.69 -11.76 -17.33
CA GLN A 133 54.52 -11.24 -16.24
C GLN A 133 55.88 -11.95 -16.19
N LYS A 134 55.93 -13.27 -16.40
CA LYS A 134 57.20 -14.01 -16.54
C LYS A 134 58.04 -13.55 -17.72
N VAL A 135 57.42 -13.32 -18.88
CA VAL A 135 58.12 -12.82 -20.07
C VAL A 135 58.58 -11.37 -19.89
N MET A 136 57.83 -10.56 -19.14
CA MET A 136 58.26 -9.21 -18.72
C MET A 136 59.38 -9.25 -17.67
N GLU A 137 59.36 -10.15 -16.69
CA GLU A 137 60.44 -10.33 -15.71
C GLU A 137 61.72 -10.88 -16.36
N GLU A 138 61.62 -11.82 -17.31
CA GLU A 138 62.77 -12.35 -18.05
C GLU A 138 63.42 -11.30 -18.96
N SER A 139 62.65 -10.33 -19.46
CA SER A 139 63.18 -9.21 -20.25
C SER A 139 63.70 -8.05 -19.38
N TYR A 140 63.17 -7.86 -18.17
CA TYR A 140 63.63 -6.84 -17.21
C TYR A 140 64.90 -7.26 -16.46
N ASN A 141 65.04 -8.54 -16.14
CA ASN A 141 66.21 -9.10 -15.43
C ASN A 141 67.47 -9.22 -16.31
N ALA A 142 67.37 -8.91 -17.61
CA ALA A 142 68.51 -8.89 -18.51
C ALA A 142 69.38 -7.61 -18.39
N GLU A 143 68.93 -6.57 -17.67
CA GLU A 143 69.62 -5.26 -17.59
C GLU A 143 69.79 -4.66 -16.18
N ALA A 144 69.43 -5.34 -15.08
CA ALA A 144 69.47 -4.74 -13.74
C ALA A 144 70.64 -5.20 -12.86
N ASP A 145 71.52 -4.27 -12.47
CA ASP A 145 72.54 -4.44 -11.43
C ASP A 145 71.91 -4.79 -10.06
N ALA A 146 72.43 -5.83 -9.40
CA ALA A 146 71.93 -6.43 -8.14
C ALA A 146 71.77 -5.49 -6.92
N ALA A 147 72.27 -4.25 -7.00
CA ALA A 147 72.10 -3.24 -5.94
C ALA A 147 70.71 -2.57 -5.98
N ASN A 148 70.07 -2.48 -7.15
CA ASN A 148 68.73 -1.91 -7.29
C ASN A 148 67.63 -2.90 -6.86
N GLU A 149 67.89 -4.20 -6.95
CA GLU A 149 66.93 -5.27 -6.63
C GLU A 149 66.66 -5.35 -5.12
N ALA A 150 67.70 -5.24 -4.29
CA ALA A 150 67.56 -5.24 -2.82
C ALA A 150 66.79 -4.01 -2.31
N HIS A 151 67.03 -2.84 -2.93
CA HIS A 151 66.35 -1.59 -2.57
C HIS A 151 64.87 -1.59 -3.03
N ALA A 152 64.58 -2.21 -4.18
CA ALA A 152 63.22 -2.39 -4.68
C ALA A 152 62.40 -3.33 -3.79
N LEU A 153 63.01 -4.42 -3.30
CA LEU A 153 62.35 -5.40 -2.44
C LEU A 153 61.98 -4.84 -1.06
N GLU A 154 62.84 -3.96 -0.51
CA GLU A 154 62.57 -3.26 0.75
C GLU A 154 61.46 -2.21 0.61
N VAL A 155 61.45 -1.47 -0.50
CA VAL A 155 60.38 -0.51 -0.84
C VAL A 155 59.04 -1.24 -1.05
N GLN A 156 59.04 -2.38 -1.73
CA GLN A 156 57.85 -3.20 -1.96
C GLN A 156 57.23 -3.70 -0.65
N LYS A 157 58.07 -4.15 0.29
CA LYS A 157 57.62 -4.64 1.61
C LYS A 157 56.99 -3.55 2.47
N VAL A 158 57.61 -2.37 2.49
CA VAL A 158 57.06 -1.18 3.19
C VAL A 158 55.76 -0.73 2.54
N MET A 159 55.66 -0.82 1.20
CA MET A 159 54.44 -0.48 0.48
C MET A 159 53.29 -1.46 0.76
N GLU A 160 53.56 -2.77 0.84
CA GLU A 160 52.58 -3.80 1.21
C GLU A 160 52.08 -3.65 2.65
N GLU A 161 52.97 -3.40 3.61
CA GLU A 161 52.58 -3.16 5.01
C GLU A 161 51.74 -1.88 5.16
N THR A 162 52.07 -0.83 4.40
CA THR A 162 51.33 0.44 4.39
C THR A 162 49.97 0.29 3.69
N LEU A 163 49.89 -0.51 2.62
CA LEU A 163 48.63 -0.85 1.94
C LEU A 163 47.69 -1.64 2.85
N HIS A 164 48.19 -2.69 3.52
CA HIS A 164 47.38 -3.49 4.46
C HIS A 164 46.82 -2.67 5.62
N GLY A 165 47.61 -1.71 6.15
CA GLY A 165 47.14 -0.77 7.17
C GLY A 165 46.05 0.19 6.66
N CYS A 166 46.21 0.71 5.44
CA CYS A 166 45.23 1.56 4.78
C CYS A 166 43.93 0.81 4.45
N ASP A 167 44.02 -0.45 4.00
CA ASP A 167 42.87 -1.28 3.65
C ASP A 167 41.98 -1.56 4.86
N HIS A 168 42.57 -1.86 6.03
CA HIS A 168 41.80 -2.04 7.26
C HIS A 168 41.09 -0.77 7.73
N LEU A 169 41.72 0.40 7.58
CA LEU A 169 41.10 1.69 7.92
C LEU A 169 39.97 2.04 6.95
N LEU A 170 40.17 1.84 5.66
CA LEU A 170 39.17 2.07 4.61
C LEU A 170 37.98 1.12 4.75
N LEU A 171 38.21 -0.17 4.99
CA LEU A 171 37.16 -1.15 5.26
C LEU A 171 36.32 -0.77 6.48
N ARG A 172 36.98 -0.35 7.57
CA ARG A 172 36.28 0.13 8.77
C ARG A 172 35.46 1.39 8.51
N TRP A 173 35.98 2.30 7.69
CA TRP A 173 35.30 3.54 7.32
C TRP A 173 34.07 3.25 6.45
N PHE A 174 34.24 2.42 5.42
CA PHE A 174 33.17 2.00 4.52
C PHE A 174 32.06 1.24 5.25
N TRP A 175 32.43 0.36 6.19
CA TRP A 175 31.49 -0.35 7.04
C TRP A 175 30.70 0.61 7.94
N ARG A 176 31.37 1.52 8.66
CA ARG A 176 30.71 2.52 9.50
C ARG A 176 29.76 3.41 8.71
N TYR A 177 30.17 3.84 7.51
CA TYR A 177 29.38 4.69 6.65
C TYR A 177 28.13 3.96 6.13
N SER A 178 28.29 2.72 5.67
CA SER A 178 27.18 1.87 5.21
C SER A 178 26.15 1.62 6.33
N VAL A 179 26.63 1.34 7.55
CA VAL A 179 25.76 1.15 8.73
C VAL A 179 25.02 2.45 9.08
N PHE A 180 25.69 3.60 9.02
CA PHE A 180 25.06 4.89 9.30
C PHE A 180 23.92 5.21 8.32
N PHE A 181 24.14 5.05 7.01
CA PHE A 181 23.12 5.28 5.99
C PHE A 181 21.94 4.30 6.14
N ALA A 182 22.21 3.03 6.50
CA ALA A 182 21.17 2.07 6.81
C ALA A 182 20.29 2.54 7.99
N ILE A 183 20.89 2.99 9.09
CA ILE A 183 20.16 3.49 10.27
C ILE A 183 19.32 4.73 9.92
N VAL A 184 19.91 5.69 9.19
CA VAL A 184 19.20 6.90 8.76
C VAL A 184 18.02 6.57 7.85
N SER A 185 18.19 5.63 6.92
CA SER A 185 17.13 5.21 6.00
C SER A 185 15.94 4.57 6.75
N GLU A 186 16.20 3.76 7.78
CA GLU A 186 15.16 3.14 8.59
C GLU A 186 14.40 4.17 9.44
N ASN A 187 15.14 5.07 10.08
CA ASN A 187 14.56 6.15 10.87
C ASN A 187 13.68 7.07 10.02
N LEU A 188 14.11 7.38 8.79
CA LEU A 188 13.31 8.20 7.89
C LEU A 188 12.03 7.51 7.44
N ALA A 189 12.10 6.23 7.06
CA ALA A 189 10.92 5.46 6.67
C ALA A 189 9.91 5.35 7.81
N MET A 190 10.39 5.11 9.04
CA MET A 190 9.55 5.11 10.23
C MET A 190 8.88 6.47 10.44
N ARG A 191 9.63 7.58 10.37
CA ARG A 191 9.08 8.94 10.51
C ARG A 191 8.00 9.23 9.48
N PHE A 192 8.25 8.94 8.20
CA PHE A 192 7.23 9.14 7.16
C PHE A 192 6.01 8.28 7.39
N ARG A 193 6.17 6.99 7.72
CA ARG A 193 5.04 6.10 8.01
C ARG A 193 4.18 6.62 9.16
N VAL A 194 4.80 7.06 10.26
CA VAL A 194 4.11 7.61 11.42
C VAL A 194 3.42 8.93 11.08
N GLN A 195 4.10 9.83 10.36
CA GLN A 195 3.53 11.13 10.00
C GLN A 195 2.37 11.00 9.00
N SER A 196 2.51 10.13 7.99
CA SER A 196 1.43 9.81 7.05
C SER A 196 0.24 9.18 7.77
N PHE A 197 0.48 8.22 8.67
CA PHE A 197 -0.59 7.60 9.46
C PHE A 197 -1.27 8.61 10.40
N ARG A 198 -0.49 9.46 11.07
CA ARG A 198 -1.01 10.54 11.91
C ARG A 198 -1.92 11.46 11.09
N ASN A 199 -1.45 11.97 9.95
CA ASN A 199 -2.27 12.89 9.15
C ASN A 199 -3.48 12.20 8.50
N LEU A 200 -3.39 10.90 8.24
CA LEU A 200 -4.51 10.09 7.76
C LEU A 200 -5.68 10.09 8.76
N LEU A 201 -5.40 9.97 10.07
CA LEU A 201 -6.43 10.01 11.12
C LEU A 201 -7.15 11.37 11.23
N PHE A 202 -6.51 12.45 10.79
CA PHE A 202 -7.10 13.80 10.79
C PHE A 202 -7.84 14.14 9.49
N GLN A 203 -7.85 13.25 8.49
CA GLN A 203 -8.59 13.50 7.25
C GLN A 203 -10.10 13.45 7.46
N ASP A 204 -10.83 14.28 6.71
CA ASP A 204 -12.29 14.32 6.72
C ASP A 204 -12.91 13.12 6.00
N ALA A 205 -14.20 12.86 6.23
CA ALA A 205 -14.90 11.70 5.66
C ALA A 205 -14.87 11.70 4.12
N SER A 206 -14.90 12.88 3.49
CA SER A 206 -14.84 12.99 2.03
C SER A 206 -13.53 12.47 1.43
N TYR A 207 -12.45 12.40 2.24
CA TYR A 207 -11.22 11.74 1.86
C TYR A 207 -11.43 10.24 1.64
N PHE A 208 -12.08 9.57 2.60
CA PHE A 208 -12.27 8.12 2.64
C PHE A 208 -13.39 7.63 1.72
N ASP A 209 -14.33 8.50 1.36
CA ASP A 209 -15.35 8.21 0.35
C ASP A 209 -14.77 8.07 -1.06
N ASN A 210 -13.57 8.59 -1.31
CA ASN A 210 -12.94 8.49 -2.63
C ASN A 210 -12.52 7.04 -2.91
N PRO A 211 -12.91 6.43 -4.04
CA PRO A 211 -12.47 5.08 -4.43
C PRO A 211 -10.94 4.90 -4.52
N ALA A 212 -10.18 6.00 -4.65
CA ALA A 212 -8.72 5.99 -4.63
C ALA A 212 -8.12 5.85 -3.22
N HIS A 213 -8.89 6.18 -2.17
CA HIS A 213 -8.46 6.19 -0.77
C HIS A 213 -9.23 5.16 0.07
N THR A 214 -9.58 4.02 -0.53
CA THR A 214 -10.16 2.93 0.25
C THR A 214 -9.17 2.47 1.34
N PRO A 215 -9.66 2.05 2.52
CA PRO A 215 -8.79 1.64 3.62
C PRO A 215 -7.75 0.59 3.21
N GLY A 216 -8.13 -0.40 2.39
CA GLY A 216 -7.22 -1.40 1.86
C GLY A 216 -6.08 -0.81 1.03
N LYS A 217 -6.39 0.11 0.10
CA LYS A 217 -5.37 0.78 -0.73
C LYS A 217 -4.43 1.64 0.12
N LEU A 218 -4.96 2.36 1.11
CA LEU A 218 -4.16 3.21 2.01
C LEU A 218 -3.23 2.38 2.90
N ILE A 219 -3.70 1.23 3.40
CA ILE A 219 -2.87 0.29 4.16
C ILE A 219 -1.75 -0.25 3.28
N THR A 220 -2.07 -0.70 2.05
CA THR A 220 -1.06 -1.17 1.10
C THR A 220 -0.03 -0.08 0.82
N ARG A 221 -0.47 1.16 0.53
CA ARG A 221 0.44 2.30 0.31
C ARG A 221 1.37 2.55 1.49
N LEU A 222 0.83 2.60 2.71
CA LEU A 222 1.66 2.77 3.92
C LEU A 222 2.66 1.63 4.13
N ALA A 223 2.33 0.42 3.67
CA ALA A 223 3.19 -0.75 3.77
C ALA A 223 4.24 -0.81 2.64
N THR A 224 3.91 -0.40 1.42
CA THR A 224 4.77 -0.54 0.23
C THR A 224 5.59 0.72 -0.05
N ASP A 225 5.00 1.90 0.10
CA ASP A 225 5.61 3.15 -0.36
C ASP A 225 6.66 3.67 0.62
N ALA A 226 6.46 3.45 1.92
CA ALA A 226 7.43 3.86 2.94
C ALA A 226 8.79 3.12 2.81
N PRO A 227 8.83 1.80 2.58
CA PRO A 227 10.07 1.10 2.23
C PRO A 227 10.69 1.56 0.90
N ASN A 228 9.88 1.86 -0.13
CA ASN A 228 10.41 2.30 -1.43
C ASN A 228 11.19 3.62 -1.32
N ILE A 229 10.83 4.53 -0.42
CA ILE A 229 11.58 5.78 -0.17
C ILE A 229 13.02 5.50 0.28
N LYS A 230 13.27 4.39 0.98
CA LYS A 230 14.60 4.05 1.51
C LYS A 230 15.66 3.98 0.43
N ALA A 231 15.30 3.62 -0.80
CA ALA A 231 16.25 3.49 -1.92
C ALA A 231 17.03 4.79 -2.23
N VAL A 232 16.53 5.96 -1.83
CA VAL A 232 17.21 7.26 -2.04
C VAL A 232 18.31 7.52 -0.99
N ILE A 233 18.31 6.80 0.12
CA ILE A 233 19.21 7.03 1.27
C ILE A 233 19.89 5.73 1.74
N ASP A 234 19.48 4.57 1.27
CA ASP A 234 20.11 3.30 1.60
C ASP A 234 21.37 3.05 0.75
N GLY A 235 21.90 1.82 0.80
CA GLY A 235 23.09 1.45 0.05
C GLY A 235 23.00 1.67 -1.47
N ARG A 236 21.80 1.71 -2.07
CA ARG A 236 21.62 1.96 -3.50
C ARG A 236 22.00 3.40 -3.87
N ALA A 237 21.70 4.35 -2.99
CA ALA A 237 22.15 5.74 -3.11
C ALA A 237 23.67 5.84 -3.12
N LEU A 238 24.30 5.10 -2.22
CA LEU A 238 25.75 5.06 -2.10
C LEU A 238 26.42 4.50 -3.36
N GLN A 239 25.84 3.45 -3.96
CA GLN A 239 26.36 2.89 -5.21
C GLN A 239 26.35 3.90 -6.36
N VAL A 240 25.32 4.73 -6.48
CA VAL A 240 25.29 5.79 -7.50
C VAL A 240 26.29 6.91 -7.21
N ILE A 241 26.43 7.33 -5.95
CA ILE A 241 27.44 8.33 -5.56
C ILE A 241 28.85 7.80 -5.82
N TYR A 242 29.11 6.54 -5.46
CA TYR A 242 30.37 5.86 -5.74
C TYR A 242 30.64 5.80 -7.24
N ALA A 243 29.65 5.41 -8.05
CA ALA A 243 29.80 5.37 -9.50
C ALA A 243 30.11 6.76 -10.09
N LEU A 244 29.41 7.82 -9.67
CA LEU A 244 29.65 9.17 -10.16
C LEU A 244 31.05 9.69 -9.78
N THR A 245 31.48 9.45 -8.55
CA THR A 245 32.83 9.82 -8.09
C THR A 245 33.91 9.04 -8.82
N ALA A 246 33.71 7.73 -9.05
CA ALA A 246 34.60 6.89 -9.83
C ALA A 246 34.69 7.35 -11.29
N ILE A 247 33.57 7.71 -11.94
CA ILE A 247 33.55 8.25 -13.30
C ILE A 247 34.38 9.53 -13.38
N ILE A 248 34.18 10.46 -12.45
CA ILE A 248 34.95 11.73 -12.41
C ILE A 248 36.44 11.44 -12.22
N ALA A 249 36.80 10.58 -11.27
CA ALA A 249 38.19 10.22 -11.03
C ALA A 249 38.85 9.56 -12.26
N CYS A 250 38.16 8.63 -12.91
CA CYS A 250 38.64 7.95 -14.12
C CYS A 250 38.85 8.93 -15.28
N ILE A 251 37.93 9.88 -15.47
CA ILE A 251 38.06 10.94 -16.47
C ILE A 251 39.30 11.80 -16.18
N VAL A 252 39.47 12.25 -14.94
CA VAL A 252 40.62 13.08 -14.54
C VAL A 252 41.94 12.33 -14.77
N ILE A 253 42.05 11.07 -14.32
CA ILE A 253 43.24 10.23 -14.53
C ILE A 253 43.53 10.08 -16.03
N GLY A 254 42.50 9.80 -16.84
CA GLY A 254 42.67 9.70 -18.29
C GLY A 254 43.24 10.96 -18.93
N PHE A 255 42.67 12.14 -18.60
CA PHE A 255 43.13 13.42 -19.15
C PHE A 255 44.55 13.81 -18.70
N VAL A 256 44.97 13.40 -17.50
CA VAL A 256 46.32 13.67 -16.98
C VAL A 256 47.38 12.90 -17.78
N HIS A 257 47.15 11.61 -18.08
CA HIS A 257 48.12 10.77 -18.78
C HIS A 257 48.06 10.96 -20.31
N SER A 258 46.89 10.80 -20.92
CA SER A 258 46.72 10.85 -22.38
C SER A 258 45.39 11.50 -22.77
N TRP A 259 45.42 12.80 -23.04
CA TRP A 259 44.23 13.55 -23.43
C TRP A 259 43.61 13.05 -24.75
N GLN A 260 44.41 12.51 -25.68
CA GLN A 260 43.88 12.00 -26.96
C GLN A 260 43.00 10.76 -26.77
N VAL A 261 43.46 9.80 -25.97
CA VAL A 261 42.70 8.57 -25.68
C VAL A 261 41.54 8.88 -24.74
N ALA A 262 41.74 9.76 -23.75
CA ALA A 262 40.70 10.20 -22.83
C ALA A 262 39.54 10.91 -23.53
N LEU A 263 39.80 11.73 -24.56
CA LEU A 263 38.76 12.41 -25.32
C LEU A 263 37.87 11.43 -26.09
N LEU A 264 38.49 10.42 -26.72
CA LEU A 264 37.76 9.33 -27.39
C LEU A 264 36.95 8.52 -26.38
N GLY A 265 37.57 8.13 -25.26
CA GLY A 265 36.92 7.39 -24.19
C GLY A 265 35.74 8.15 -23.58
N LEU A 266 35.87 9.46 -23.35
CA LEU A 266 34.79 10.32 -22.87
C LEU A 266 33.62 10.36 -23.86
N GLY A 267 33.89 10.47 -25.17
CA GLY A 267 32.86 10.41 -26.20
C GLY A 267 32.07 9.10 -26.15
N MET A 268 32.77 7.97 -26.00
CA MET A 268 32.14 6.65 -25.86
C MET A 268 31.36 6.52 -24.55
N LEU A 269 31.86 7.04 -23.42
CA LEU A 269 31.15 7.06 -22.14
C LEU A 269 29.84 7.85 -22.21
N ILE A 270 29.83 8.99 -22.90
CA ILE A 270 28.61 9.80 -23.10
C ILE A 270 27.59 9.04 -23.94
N ILE A 271 28.03 8.36 -25.01
CA ILE A 271 27.15 7.53 -25.85
C ILE A 271 26.55 6.38 -25.02
N LEU A 272 27.36 5.71 -24.20
CA LEU A 272 26.90 4.66 -23.30
C LEU A 272 25.85 5.20 -22.31
N ALA A 273 26.15 6.30 -21.63
CA ALA A 273 25.25 6.90 -20.65
C ALA A 273 23.92 7.34 -21.28
N ALA A 274 23.96 7.97 -22.46
CA ALA A 274 22.75 8.35 -23.20
C ALA A 274 21.89 7.14 -23.57
N SER A 275 22.52 6.06 -24.07
CA SER A 275 21.82 4.82 -24.40
C SER A 275 21.15 4.19 -23.17
N MET A 276 21.83 4.17 -22.02
CA MET A 276 21.28 3.65 -20.76
C MET A 276 20.07 4.45 -20.28
N ILE A 277 20.13 5.79 -20.34
CA ILE A 277 19.04 6.66 -19.88
C ILE A 277 17.79 6.46 -20.75
N MET A 278 17.94 6.41 -22.08
CA MET A 278 16.82 6.19 -23.00
C MET A 278 16.15 4.83 -22.77
N LEU A 279 16.95 3.79 -22.54
CA LEU A 279 16.45 2.44 -22.31
C LEU A 279 15.75 2.33 -20.94
N ALA A 280 16.32 2.95 -19.89
CA ALA A 280 15.70 3.00 -18.57
C ALA A 280 14.32 3.70 -18.60
N GLN A 281 14.17 4.79 -19.36
CA GLN A 281 12.89 5.46 -19.55
C GLN A 281 11.87 4.58 -20.29
N THR A 282 12.31 3.85 -21.31
CA THR A 282 11.44 2.96 -22.09
C THR A 282 10.96 1.75 -21.27
N ILE A 283 11.82 1.17 -20.43
CA ILE A 283 11.43 0.08 -19.53
C ILE A 283 10.42 0.59 -18.50
N MET A 284 10.65 1.78 -17.95
CA MET A 284 9.76 2.39 -16.96
C MET A 284 8.36 2.65 -17.50
N THR A 285 8.22 3.23 -18.69
CA THR A 285 6.90 3.53 -19.29
C THR A 285 6.11 2.24 -19.52
N LYS A 286 6.77 1.20 -20.04
CA LYS A 286 6.18 -0.14 -20.20
C LYS A 286 5.79 -0.78 -18.87
N ASN A 287 6.59 -0.59 -17.82
CA ASN A 287 6.30 -1.14 -16.49
C ASN A 287 5.07 -0.47 -15.85
N ILE A 288 4.92 0.84 -16.00
CA ILE A 288 3.75 1.58 -15.52
C ILE A 288 2.48 1.13 -16.26
N GLU A 289 2.56 0.92 -17.57
CA GLU A 289 1.44 0.43 -18.37
C GLU A 289 0.99 -0.97 -17.94
N LEU A 290 1.95 -1.85 -17.64
CA LEU A 290 1.66 -3.19 -17.13
C LEU A 290 0.94 -3.16 -15.78
N ILE A 291 1.40 -2.35 -14.83
CA ILE A 291 0.78 -2.20 -13.50
C ILE A 291 -0.64 -1.64 -13.61
N LYS A 292 -0.87 -0.70 -14.54
CA LYS A 292 -2.19 -0.10 -14.76
C LYS A 292 -3.21 -1.11 -15.31
N ASN A 293 -2.73 -2.10 -16.05
CA ASN A 293 -3.54 -3.14 -16.70
C ASN A 293 -3.46 -4.50 -15.98
N ASP A 294 -3.17 -4.53 -14.68
CA ASP A 294 -3.10 -5.76 -13.88
C ASP A 294 -4.49 -6.38 -13.63
N GLU A 295 -5.06 -6.96 -14.69
CA GLU A 295 -6.35 -7.64 -14.66
C GLU A 295 -6.30 -8.90 -13.79
N ALA A 296 -5.17 -9.62 -13.79
CA ALA A 296 -4.98 -10.83 -13.00
C ALA A 296 -5.05 -10.53 -11.50
N GLY A 297 -4.33 -9.50 -11.03
CA GLY A 297 -4.40 -9.05 -9.64
C GLY A 297 -5.80 -8.61 -9.23
N ARG A 298 -6.48 -7.84 -10.09
CA ARG A 298 -7.87 -7.40 -9.84
C ARG A 298 -8.83 -8.59 -9.73
N LEU A 299 -8.76 -9.55 -10.65
CA LEU A 299 -9.62 -10.73 -10.66
C LEU A 299 -9.37 -11.63 -9.44
N ALA A 300 -8.11 -11.75 -9.00
CA ALA A 300 -7.77 -12.49 -7.79
C ALA A 300 -8.44 -11.89 -6.55
N ILE A 301 -8.37 -10.56 -6.38
CA ILE A 301 -9.02 -9.86 -5.27
C ILE A 301 -10.54 -10.11 -5.31
N GLU A 302 -11.17 -9.89 -6.47
CA GLU A 302 -12.62 -10.11 -6.65
C GLU A 302 -13.05 -11.54 -6.32
N THR A 303 -12.26 -12.52 -6.76
CA THR A 303 -12.53 -13.95 -6.54
C THR A 303 -12.39 -14.32 -5.06
N ILE A 304 -11.37 -13.82 -4.37
CA ILE A 304 -11.12 -14.11 -2.96
C ILE A 304 -12.18 -13.43 -2.07
N GLU A 305 -12.52 -12.16 -2.35
CA GLU A 305 -13.54 -11.43 -1.60
C GLU A 305 -14.92 -12.10 -1.70
N ASN A 306 -15.25 -12.67 -2.86
CA ASN A 306 -16.54 -13.28 -3.15
C ASN A 306 -16.51 -14.81 -3.18
N VAL A 307 -15.50 -15.44 -2.58
CA VAL A 307 -15.26 -16.90 -2.69
C VAL A 307 -16.46 -17.73 -2.28
N ARG A 308 -17.17 -17.33 -1.21
CA ARG A 308 -18.37 -18.04 -0.73
C ARG A 308 -19.49 -18.02 -1.76
N THR A 309 -19.68 -16.90 -2.46
CA THR A 309 -20.67 -16.74 -3.52
C THR A 309 -20.31 -17.61 -4.73
N ILE A 310 -19.04 -17.62 -5.12
CA ILE A 310 -18.55 -18.42 -6.25
C ILE A 310 -18.70 -19.92 -5.97
N GLN A 311 -18.41 -20.34 -4.74
CA GLN A 311 -18.61 -21.72 -4.28
C GLN A 311 -20.09 -22.10 -4.25
N LEU A 312 -20.96 -21.21 -3.77
CA LEU A 312 -22.41 -21.41 -3.78
C LEU A 312 -22.96 -21.58 -5.19
N LEU A 313 -22.47 -20.77 -6.14
CA LEU A 313 -22.83 -20.86 -7.55
C LEU A 313 -22.13 -22.01 -8.29
N THR A 314 -21.23 -22.74 -7.62
CA THR A 314 -20.39 -23.82 -8.18
C THR A 314 -19.64 -23.43 -9.48
N ARG A 315 -19.35 -22.13 -9.66
CA ARG A 315 -18.69 -21.58 -10.87
C ARG A 315 -17.18 -21.39 -10.71
N THR A 316 -16.53 -22.14 -9.82
CA THR A 316 -15.08 -22.03 -9.56
C THR A 316 -14.23 -22.19 -10.83
N SER A 317 -14.60 -23.13 -11.72
CA SER A 317 -13.88 -23.36 -12.99
C SER A 317 -13.91 -22.15 -13.93
N HIS A 318 -15.01 -21.40 -13.95
CA HIS A 318 -15.14 -20.19 -14.78
C HIS A 318 -14.15 -19.10 -14.34
N PHE A 319 -14.09 -18.84 -13.03
CA PHE A 319 -13.16 -17.86 -12.46
C PHE A 319 -11.70 -18.33 -12.57
N TYR A 320 -11.44 -19.62 -12.38
CA TYR A 320 -10.12 -20.21 -12.59
C TYR A 320 -9.62 -20.00 -14.02
N THR A 321 -10.44 -20.31 -15.03
CA THR A 321 -10.06 -20.17 -16.44
C THR A 321 -9.82 -18.71 -16.82
N ARG A 322 -10.62 -17.79 -16.26
CA ARG A 322 -10.45 -16.35 -16.47
C ARG A 322 -9.18 -15.81 -15.79
N TYR A 323 -8.84 -16.32 -14.62
CA TYR A 323 -7.57 -15.98 -13.95
C TYR A 323 -6.37 -16.52 -14.74
N GLU A 324 -6.50 -17.75 -15.24
CA GLU A 324 -5.47 -18.39 -16.06
C GLU A 324 -5.22 -17.62 -17.36
N SER A 325 -6.27 -17.17 -18.06
CA SER A 325 -6.14 -16.38 -19.29
C SER A 325 -5.51 -15.01 -19.04
N ALA A 326 -5.92 -14.31 -17.97
CA ALA A 326 -5.31 -13.05 -17.55
C ALA A 326 -3.82 -13.23 -17.19
N SER A 327 -3.49 -14.30 -16.47
CA SER A 327 -2.11 -14.64 -16.10
C SER A 327 -1.25 -14.98 -17.32
N LYS A 328 -1.81 -15.67 -18.33
CA LYS A 328 -1.12 -15.94 -19.60
C LYS A 328 -0.83 -14.65 -20.38
N HIS A 329 -1.74 -13.68 -20.36
CA HIS A 329 -1.51 -12.38 -20.97
C HIS A 329 -0.36 -11.64 -20.28
N GLN A 330 -0.36 -11.59 -18.94
CA GLN A 330 0.73 -11.02 -18.16
C GLN A 330 2.08 -11.68 -18.46
N LYS A 331 2.11 -13.02 -18.54
CA LYS A 331 3.32 -13.77 -18.93
C LYS A 331 3.86 -13.34 -20.30
N ARG A 332 3.00 -13.18 -21.32
CA ARG A 332 3.45 -12.75 -22.66
C ARG A 332 4.04 -11.34 -22.65
N SER A 333 3.45 -10.44 -21.87
CA SER A 333 3.96 -9.08 -21.71
C SER A 333 5.32 -9.07 -21.01
N GLU A 334 5.46 -9.82 -19.90
CA GLU A 334 6.73 -9.96 -19.18
C GLU A 334 7.81 -10.64 -20.02
N LEU A 335 7.48 -11.65 -20.84
CA LEU A 335 8.43 -12.25 -21.77
C LEU A 335 8.91 -11.25 -22.83
N THR A 336 7.97 -10.46 -23.39
CA THR A 336 8.31 -9.44 -24.37
C THR A 336 9.24 -8.39 -23.75
N LYS A 337 8.95 -7.95 -22.53
CA LYS A 337 9.81 -7.07 -21.74
C LYS A 337 11.17 -7.69 -21.47
N GLY A 338 11.23 -8.96 -21.08
CA GLY A 338 12.47 -9.69 -20.85
C GLY A 338 13.38 -9.74 -22.08
N ILE A 339 12.81 -9.82 -23.30
CA ILE A 339 13.60 -9.72 -24.55
C ILE A 339 14.22 -8.33 -24.67
N PHE A 340 13.48 -7.25 -24.40
CA PHE A 340 14.03 -5.89 -24.42
C PHE A 340 15.12 -5.69 -23.35
N GLU A 341 14.95 -6.25 -22.16
CA GLU A 341 15.95 -6.23 -21.09
C GLU A 341 17.23 -7.01 -21.50
N GLY A 342 17.07 -8.18 -22.12
CA GLY A 342 18.20 -8.99 -22.61
C GLY A 342 18.98 -8.32 -23.75
N ILE A 343 18.29 -7.67 -24.69
CA ILE A 343 18.92 -6.86 -25.75
C ILE A 343 19.68 -5.70 -25.13
N ASN A 344 19.07 -4.97 -24.18
CA ASN A 344 19.73 -3.88 -23.48
C ASN A 344 21.00 -4.36 -22.76
N PHE A 345 20.91 -5.47 -22.02
CA PHE A 345 22.07 -6.04 -21.31
C PHE A 345 23.20 -6.39 -22.28
N THR A 346 22.89 -7.06 -23.39
CA THR A 346 23.88 -7.43 -24.41
C THR A 346 24.55 -6.22 -25.04
N ILE A 347 23.78 -5.18 -25.40
CA ILE A 347 24.33 -3.92 -25.97
C ILE A 347 25.25 -3.24 -24.95
N SER A 348 24.81 -3.15 -23.69
CA SER A 348 25.58 -2.52 -22.61
C SER A 348 26.94 -3.20 -22.40
N GLN A 349 26.94 -4.53 -22.28
CA GLN A 349 28.15 -5.32 -22.05
C GLN A 349 29.09 -5.28 -23.25
N SER A 350 28.55 -5.40 -24.47
CA SER A 350 29.34 -5.38 -25.70
C SER A 350 30.00 -4.02 -25.93
N PHE A 351 29.33 -2.93 -25.57
CA PHE A 351 29.85 -1.58 -25.72
C PHE A 351 31.17 -1.37 -24.98
N THR A 352 31.32 -1.94 -23.78
CA THR A 352 32.56 -1.85 -23.00
C THR A 352 33.75 -2.49 -23.73
N TYR A 353 33.56 -3.67 -24.33
CA TYR A 353 34.62 -4.31 -25.10
C TYR A 353 34.95 -3.56 -26.41
N ILE A 354 33.95 -3.02 -27.08
CA ILE A 354 34.15 -2.18 -28.27
C ILE A 354 34.94 -0.92 -27.90
N MET A 355 34.57 -0.26 -26.80
CA MET A 355 35.27 0.93 -26.30
C MET A 355 36.75 0.63 -26.02
N VAL A 356 37.05 -0.48 -25.35
CA VAL A 356 38.44 -0.93 -25.11
C VAL A 356 39.18 -1.16 -26.43
N CYS A 357 38.58 -1.85 -27.39
CA CYS A 357 39.18 -2.12 -28.69
C CYS A 357 39.55 -0.84 -29.44
N VAL A 358 38.63 0.13 -29.52
CA VAL A 358 38.88 1.41 -30.21
C VAL A 358 39.93 2.24 -29.45
N CYS A 359 39.92 2.24 -28.12
CA CYS A 359 40.93 2.92 -27.32
C CYS A 359 42.33 2.32 -27.51
N TYR A 360 42.45 0.99 -27.60
CA TYR A 360 43.72 0.33 -27.95
C TYR A 360 44.17 0.63 -29.37
N ALA A 361 43.27 0.62 -30.36
CA ALA A 361 43.60 0.95 -31.74
C ALA A 361 44.19 2.37 -31.87
N LEU A 362 43.60 3.35 -31.18
CA LEU A 362 44.15 4.70 -31.11
C LEU A 362 45.43 4.76 -30.27
N GLY A 363 45.47 4.07 -29.13
CA GLY A 363 46.60 4.02 -28.22
C GLY A 363 47.87 3.51 -28.89
N ILE A 364 47.78 2.39 -29.63
CA ILE A 364 48.89 1.82 -30.39
C ILE A 364 49.42 2.82 -31.42
N HIS A 365 48.53 3.54 -32.10
CA HIS A 365 48.94 4.55 -33.08
C HIS A 365 49.68 5.74 -32.45
N ILE A 366 49.27 6.16 -31.25
CA ILE A 366 49.94 7.22 -30.48
C ILE A 366 51.34 6.76 -30.02
N ILE A 367 51.44 5.52 -29.55
CA ILE A 367 52.73 4.91 -29.16
C ILE A 367 53.67 4.83 -30.37
N TYR A 368 53.16 4.37 -31.52
CA TYR A 368 53.95 4.26 -32.75
C TYR A 368 54.47 5.61 -33.25
N LYS A 369 53.70 6.69 -33.07
CA LYS A 369 54.14 8.06 -33.39
C LYS A 369 55.17 8.63 -32.41
N GLY A 370 55.36 8.00 -31.25
CA GLY A 370 56.24 8.50 -30.19
C GLY A 370 55.66 9.69 -29.41
N ASP A 371 54.34 9.93 -29.51
CA ASP A 371 53.69 11.08 -28.85
C ASP A 371 53.55 10.86 -27.32
N LYS A 372 53.42 9.60 -26.87
CA LYS A 372 53.23 9.20 -25.46
C LYS A 372 53.86 7.83 -25.18
N THR A 373 54.26 7.60 -23.92
CA THR A 373 54.79 6.31 -23.43
C THR A 373 53.69 5.24 -23.37
N SER A 374 54.07 3.97 -23.49
CA SER A 374 53.16 2.81 -23.32
C SER A 374 52.35 2.87 -22.04
N ASP A 375 53.01 3.26 -20.94
CA ASP A 375 52.42 3.23 -19.59
C ASP A 375 51.31 4.27 -19.45
N ASP A 376 51.53 5.49 -19.94
CA ASP A 376 50.53 6.57 -19.94
C ASP A 376 49.29 6.21 -20.75
N VAL A 377 49.49 5.55 -21.90
CA VAL A 377 48.39 5.11 -22.76
C VAL A 377 47.63 3.96 -22.09
N PHE A 378 48.32 3.00 -21.49
CA PHE A 378 47.71 1.87 -20.81
C PHE A 378 46.89 2.29 -19.58
N ILE A 379 47.45 3.15 -18.72
CA ILE A 379 46.74 3.72 -17.56
C ILE A 379 45.48 4.44 -18.01
N CYS A 380 45.55 5.21 -19.10
CA CYS A 380 44.38 5.90 -19.65
C CYS A 380 43.30 4.93 -20.14
N ILE A 381 43.67 3.84 -20.83
CA ILE A 381 42.71 2.83 -21.31
C ILE A 381 42.02 2.13 -20.15
N ILE A 382 42.79 1.71 -19.13
CA ILE A 382 42.24 1.06 -17.93
C ILE A 382 41.32 2.01 -17.15
N ALA A 383 41.70 3.28 -16.99
CA ALA A 383 40.84 4.28 -16.36
C ALA A 383 39.52 4.45 -17.12
N MET A 384 39.57 4.51 -18.46
CA MET A 384 38.37 4.62 -19.29
C MET A 384 37.47 3.36 -19.19
N LEU A 385 38.05 2.16 -19.10
CA LEU A 385 37.33 0.91 -18.86
C LEU A 385 36.64 0.88 -17.49
N LEU A 386 37.34 1.24 -16.42
CA LEU A 386 36.74 1.29 -15.08
C LEU A 386 35.61 2.35 -15.01
N GLY A 387 35.76 3.45 -15.75
CA GLY A 387 34.72 4.45 -15.93
C GLY A 387 33.45 3.88 -16.58
N SER A 388 33.56 3.00 -17.59
CA SER A 388 32.39 2.40 -18.24
C SER A 388 31.66 1.42 -17.33
N VAL A 389 32.40 0.62 -16.57
CA VAL A 389 31.85 -0.29 -15.56
C VAL A 389 31.10 0.49 -14.47
N ALA A 390 31.64 1.63 -14.02
CA ALA A 390 30.96 2.51 -13.06
C ALA A 390 29.62 3.04 -13.63
N VAL A 391 29.59 3.47 -14.90
CA VAL A 391 28.33 3.87 -15.57
C VAL A 391 27.32 2.73 -15.57
N MET A 392 27.74 1.51 -15.90
CA MET A 392 26.87 0.33 -15.94
C MET A 392 26.31 -0.05 -14.56
N ASN A 393 27.15 -0.05 -13.52
CA ASN A 393 26.69 -0.34 -12.16
C ASN A 393 25.68 0.69 -11.67
N SER A 394 25.84 1.97 -12.04
CA SER A 394 24.88 3.02 -11.67
C SER A 394 23.51 2.87 -12.34
N SER A 395 23.47 2.37 -13.58
CA SER A 395 22.23 2.27 -14.36
C SER A 395 21.25 1.25 -13.77
N ALA A 396 21.78 0.17 -13.18
CA ALA A 396 20.98 -0.88 -12.53
C ALA A 396 20.13 -0.35 -11.36
N TYR A 397 20.59 0.70 -10.66
CA TYR A 397 19.89 1.27 -9.52
C TYR A 397 18.93 2.40 -9.89
N PHE A 398 19.05 2.98 -11.09
CA PHE A 398 18.24 4.12 -11.50
C PHE A 398 16.71 3.90 -11.40
N PRO A 399 16.15 2.73 -11.78
CA PRO A 399 14.72 2.47 -11.64
C PRO A 399 14.21 2.57 -10.19
N GLU A 400 15.03 2.19 -9.20
CA GLU A 400 14.68 2.26 -7.78
C GLU A 400 14.53 3.70 -7.29
N PHE A 401 15.37 4.63 -7.77
CA PHE A 401 15.21 6.06 -7.44
C PHE A 401 13.93 6.65 -8.00
N VAL A 402 13.57 6.26 -9.22
CA VAL A 402 12.35 6.78 -9.84
C VAL A 402 11.10 6.24 -9.13
N LYS A 403 11.13 4.96 -8.74
CA LYS A 403 10.10 4.35 -7.90
C LYS A 403 10.01 5.06 -6.54
N ALA A 404 11.15 5.33 -5.90
CA ALA A 404 11.22 6.03 -4.64
C ALA A 404 10.70 7.47 -4.73
N ARG A 405 11.02 8.20 -5.81
CA ARG A 405 10.48 9.54 -6.09
C ARG A 405 8.95 9.52 -6.18
N THR A 406 8.40 8.53 -6.89
CA THR A 406 6.94 8.39 -7.05
C THR A 406 6.26 8.08 -5.72
N ALA A 407 6.83 7.15 -4.95
CA ALA A 407 6.37 6.79 -3.61
C ALA A 407 6.45 7.99 -2.64
N ALA A 408 7.54 8.76 -2.69
CA ALA A 408 7.72 9.99 -1.92
C ALA A 408 6.65 11.04 -2.26
N GLY A 409 6.37 11.27 -3.54
CA GLY A 409 5.32 12.19 -3.97
C GLY A 409 3.95 11.84 -3.39
N LEU A 410 3.60 10.55 -3.39
CA LEU A 410 2.35 10.06 -2.80
C LEU A 410 2.33 10.24 -1.28
N LEU A 411 3.40 9.85 -0.57
CA LEU A 411 3.46 10.00 0.89
C LEU A 411 3.48 11.47 1.32
N PHE A 412 4.16 12.35 0.61
CA PHE A 412 4.10 13.80 0.85
C PHE A 412 2.71 14.36 0.62
N SER A 413 2.02 13.92 -0.43
CA SER A 413 0.62 14.31 -0.65
C SER A 413 -0.28 13.87 0.51
N MET A 414 0.00 12.73 1.15
CA MET A 414 -0.72 12.27 2.34
C MET A 414 -0.31 13.03 3.61
N ILE A 415 0.95 13.43 3.76
CA ILE A 415 1.47 14.13 4.94
C ILE A 415 1.02 15.59 4.99
N TYR A 416 1.06 16.29 3.86
CA TYR A 416 0.83 17.74 3.80
C TYR A 416 -0.60 18.11 3.43
N ARG A 417 -1.45 17.15 3.08
CA ARG A 417 -2.87 17.41 2.81
C ARG A 417 -3.58 17.87 4.09
N LYS A 418 -4.21 19.03 4.01
CA LYS A 418 -5.08 19.56 5.07
C LYS A 418 -6.53 19.07 4.89
N PRO A 419 -7.23 18.67 5.96
CA PRO A 419 -8.64 18.32 5.90
C PRO A 419 -9.51 19.55 5.61
N LYS A 420 -10.63 19.36 4.92
CA LYS A 420 -11.57 20.46 4.60
C LYS A 420 -12.27 21.02 5.83
N THR A 421 -12.56 20.15 6.80
CA THR A 421 -13.24 20.50 8.05
C THR A 421 -12.36 21.32 9.01
N GLY A 422 -11.08 21.53 8.67
CA GLY A 422 -10.12 22.28 9.48
C GLY A 422 -9.45 21.43 10.57
N ASN A 423 -8.74 22.11 11.48
CA ASN A 423 -8.11 21.44 12.61
C ASN A 423 -9.17 21.15 13.70
N ALA A 424 -9.22 19.92 14.19
CA ALA A 424 -10.24 19.48 15.14
C ALA A 424 -10.23 20.24 16.48
N GLU A 425 -9.08 20.78 16.87
CA GLU A 425 -8.91 21.53 18.13
C GLU A 425 -9.19 23.02 17.99
N LEU A 426 -9.16 23.57 16.77
CA LEU A 426 -9.47 24.99 16.56
C LEU A 426 -10.98 25.23 16.65
N GLY A 427 -11.37 26.30 17.34
CA GLY A 427 -12.75 26.76 17.41
C GLY A 427 -13.20 27.09 18.83
N GLU A 428 -14.42 27.60 18.95
CA GLU A 428 -15.01 27.94 20.25
C GLU A 428 -15.45 26.68 21.01
N LYS A 429 -15.18 26.64 22.32
CA LYS A 429 -15.68 25.62 23.26
C LYS A 429 -16.89 26.16 24.02
N ALA A 430 -17.95 26.47 23.29
CA ALA A 430 -19.19 27.00 23.88
C ALA A 430 -19.95 25.91 24.64
N GLU A 431 -20.68 26.29 25.70
CA GLU A 431 -21.59 25.38 26.39
C GLU A 431 -22.77 25.01 25.45
N ILE A 432 -22.97 23.71 25.20
CA ILE A 432 -24.03 23.20 24.33
C ILE A 432 -25.19 22.74 25.23
N ARG A 433 -26.31 23.46 25.18
CA ARG A 433 -27.54 23.15 25.92
C ARG A 433 -28.42 22.15 25.17
N GLY A 434 -28.29 22.08 23.85
CA GLY A 434 -28.89 21.04 23.02
C GLY A 434 -30.01 21.49 22.08
N ASN A 435 -30.15 22.79 21.78
CA ASN A 435 -31.06 23.23 20.71
C ASN A 435 -30.36 23.12 19.36
N ILE A 436 -31.02 22.48 18.39
CA ILE A 436 -30.48 22.23 17.04
C ILE A 436 -31.37 22.91 16.02
N MET A 437 -30.79 23.59 15.04
CA MET A 437 -31.53 24.25 13.97
C MET A 437 -30.84 24.08 12.62
N PHE A 438 -31.61 23.65 11.62
CA PHE A 438 -31.22 23.58 10.22
C PHE A 438 -31.90 24.73 9.46
N GLU A 439 -31.10 25.60 8.85
CA GLU A 439 -31.55 26.79 8.11
C GLU A 439 -31.17 26.67 6.62
N ASP A 440 -32.15 26.41 5.75
CA ASP A 440 -32.01 26.27 4.28
C ASP A 440 -30.80 25.40 3.86
N VAL A 441 -30.63 24.25 4.52
CA VAL A 441 -29.44 23.43 4.32
C VAL A 441 -29.45 22.75 2.95
N LYS A 442 -28.41 23.01 2.18
CA LYS A 442 -28.15 22.44 0.85
C LYS A 442 -26.88 21.62 0.87
N PHE A 443 -26.94 20.41 0.32
CA PHE A 443 -25.81 19.49 0.35
C PHE A 443 -25.82 18.46 -0.77
N SER A 444 -24.63 18.23 -1.31
CA SER A 444 -24.31 17.12 -2.21
C SER A 444 -23.02 16.46 -1.72
N TYR A 445 -22.96 15.12 -1.76
CA TYR A 445 -21.71 14.42 -1.47
C TYR A 445 -20.63 14.83 -2.48
N PRO A 446 -19.37 15.06 -2.06
CA PRO A 446 -18.31 15.53 -2.97
C PRO A 446 -18.04 14.62 -4.16
N GLN A 447 -18.28 13.31 -4.02
CA GLN A 447 -18.14 12.32 -5.11
C GLN A 447 -19.29 12.40 -6.14
N ARG A 448 -20.43 12.99 -5.77
CA ARG A 448 -21.63 13.13 -6.62
C ARG A 448 -22.19 14.56 -6.52
N PRO A 449 -21.45 15.59 -6.97
CA PRO A 449 -21.84 16.98 -6.77
C PRO A 449 -23.14 17.34 -7.51
N ARG A 450 -23.42 16.67 -8.63
CA ARG A 450 -24.63 16.88 -9.45
C ARG A 450 -25.90 16.27 -8.86
N GLN A 451 -25.79 15.44 -7.82
CA GLN A 451 -26.94 14.79 -7.19
C GLN A 451 -27.16 15.39 -5.79
N PRO A 452 -27.96 16.46 -5.66
CA PRO A 452 -28.23 17.07 -4.37
C PRO A 452 -29.08 16.14 -3.50
N VAL A 453 -28.57 15.86 -2.31
CA VAL A 453 -29.26 15.07 -1.28
C VAL A 453 -30.18 15.97 -0.46
N MET A 454 -29.69 17.17 -0.09
CA MET A 454 -30.47 18.17 0.64
C MET A 454 -30.73 19.38 -0.26
N ARG A 455 -32.00 19.79 -0.36
CA ARG A 455 -32.48 20.85 -1.26
C ARG A 455 -33.13 22.00 -0.48
N GLY A 456 -32.48 22.48 0.57
CA GLY A 456 -33.02 23.54 1.44
C GLY A 456 -33.78 23.00 2.65
N LEU A 457 -33.17 22.04 3.36
CA LEU A 457 -33.78 21.43 4.55
C LEU A 457 -33.90 22.45 5.68
N GLN A 458 -35.10 22.51 6.29
CA GLN A 458 -35.40 23.37 7.43
C GLN A 458 -36.14 22.59 8.52
N PHE A 459 -35.54 22.49 9.70
CA PHE A 459 -36.22 21.99 10.91
C PHE A 459 -35.46 22.41 12.17
N SER A 460 -36.13 22.33 13.32
CA SER A 460 -35.51 22.56 14.63
C SER A 460 -35.84 21.43 15.60
N ALA A 461 -34.91 21.16 16.51
CA ALA A 461 -35.09 20.26 17.64
C ALA A 461 -34.78 21.01 18.93
N GLN A 462 -35.75 21.12 19.81
CA GLN A 462 -35.61 21.84 21.08
C GLN A 462 -34.93 20.95 22.13
N ARG A 463 -34.28 21.56 23.12
CA ARG A 463 -33.66 20.84 24.23
C ARG A 463 -34.66 19.88 24.90
N GLY A 464 -34.27 18.62 25.03
CA GLY A 464 -35.07 17.57 25.66
C GLY A 464 -36.18 16.99 24.78
N GLN A 465 -36.37 17.52 23.57
CA GLN A 465 -37.31 16.99 22.60
C GLN A 465 -36.71 15.80 21.86
N THR A 466 -37.46 14.72 21.75
CA THR A 466 -37.13 13.60 20.86
C THR A 466 -37.71 13.87 19.47
N VAL A 467 -36.84 13.96 18.46
CA VAL A 467 -37.25 14.14 17.06
C VAL A 467 -36.99 12.85 16.29
N ALA A 468 -38.02 12.32 15.63
CA ALA A 468 -37.92 11.13 14.79
C ALA A 468 -37.86 11.51 13.31
N LEU A 469 -36.91 10.92 12.57
CA LEU A 469 -36.75 11.13 11.13
C LEU A 469 -37.23 9.87 10.38
N VAL A 470 -38.22 10.03 9.51
CA VAL A 470 -38.83 8.95 8.73
C VAL A 470 -38.82 9.25 7.24
N GLY A 471 -38.89 8.23 6.41
CA GLY A 471 -38.97 8.34 4.95
C GLY A 471 -38.24 7.20 4.24
N PRO A 472 -38.38 7.07 2.91
CA PRO A 472 -37.87 5.94 2.14
C PRO A 472 -36.35 5.84 2.16
N SER A 473 -35.79 4.66 1.83
CA SER A 473 -34.35 4.49 1.68
C SER A 473 -33.76 5.50 0.69
N GLY A 474 -32.61 6.11 1.04
CA GLY A 474 -31.98 7.15 0.21
C GLY A 474 -32.53 8.57 0.39
N SER A 475 -33.54 8.80 1.23
CA SER A 475 -34.09 10.15 1.49
C SER A 475 -33.17 11.12 2.23
N GLY A 476 -31.96 10.70 2.64
CA GLY A 476 -30.98 11.55 3.30
C GLY A 476 -30.99 11.54 4.83
N LYS A 477 -31.79 10.69 5.48
CA LYS A 477 -31.87 10.56 6.95
C LYS A 477 -30.49 10.42 7.62
N SER A 478 -29.68 9.47 7.17
CA SER A 478 -28.33 9.25 7.71
C SER A 478 -27.38 10.41 7.42
N THR A 479 -27.61 11.15 6.33
CA THR A 479 -26.82 12.34 5.99
C THR A 479 -27.02 13.46 7.00
N ILE A 480 -28.21 13.60 7.60
CA ILE A 480 -28.46 14.59 8.67
C ILE A 480 -27.56 14.30 9.88
N ILE A 481 -27.45 13.02 10.26
CA ILE A 481 -26.56 12.59 11.34
C ILE A 481 -25.11 12.94 11.00
N SER A 482 -24.65 12.60 9.80
CA SER A 482 -23.29 12.91 9.34
C SER A 482 -22.97 14.42 9.33
N MET A 483 -23.97 15.28 9.10
CA MET A 483 -23.82 16.73 9.20
C MET A 483 -23.72 17.22 10.65
N LEU A 484 -24.53 16.66 11.56
CA LEU A 484 -24.46 16.97 12.99
C LEU A 484 -23.11 16.55 13.59
N GLU A 485 -22.56 15.42 13.15
CA GLU A 485 -21.20 14.97 13.53
C GLU A 485 -20.08 15.75 12.82
N ARG A 486 -20.46 16.66 11.90
CA ARG A 486 -19.58 17.46 11.05
C ARG A 486 -18.54 16.59 10.32
N PHE A 487 -18.98 15.44 9.80
CA PHE A 487 -18.18 14.67 8.83
C PHE A 487 -18.16 15.36 7.46
N TYR A 488 -19.20 16.13 7.16
CA TYR A 488 -19.30 16.98 5.97
C TYR A 488 -19.78 18.37 6.35
N ASP A 489 -19.20 19.39 5.71
CA ASP A 489 -19.70 20.75 5.79
C ASP A 489 -20.84 20.98 4.78
N THR A 490 -21.76 21.88 5.11
CA THR A 490 -22.87 22.27 4.22
C THR A 490 -22.37 23.07 3.01
N ASN A 491 -22.96 22.83 1.83
CA ASN A 491 -22.69 23.62 0.61
C ASN A 491 -23.41 24.97 0.64
N GLY A 492 -24.58 25.03 1.28
CA GLY A 492 -25.36 26.23 1.52
C GLY A 492 -26.26 26.08 2.74
N GLY A 493 -26.68 27.19 3.33
CA GLY A 493 -27.39 27.20 4.60
C GLY A 493 -26.48 26.90 5.80
N HIS A 494 -27.09 26.90 6.98
CA HIS A 494 -26.38 26.79 8.26
C HIS A 494 -27.00 25.71 9.14
N VAL A 495 -26.13 24.99 9.86
CA VAL A 495 -26.52 24.12 10.97
C VAL A 495 -26.05 24.78 12.24
N ARG A 496 -26.98 25.05 13.16
CA ARG A 496 -26.70 25.78 14.39
C ARG A 496 -26.97 24.92 15.62
N PHE A 497 -26.08 25.02 16.59
CA PHE A 497 -26.27 24.56 17.96
C PHE A 497 -26.41 25.78 18.87
N ASP A 498 -27.55 25.90 19.56
CA ASP A 498 -27.86 27.01 20.47
C ASP A 498 -27.61 28.41 19.84
N GLY A 499 -27.93 28.55 18.55
CA GLY A 499 -27.78 29.79 17.78
C GLY A 499 -26.40 30.00 17.14
N LYS A 500 -25.37 29.23 17.53
CA LYS A 500 -24.03 29.28 16.95
C LYS A 500 -23.87 28.30 15.80
N ASP A 501 -23.21 28.71 14.71
CA ASP A 501 -22.92 27.85 13.57
C ASP A 501 -21.90 26.74 13.97
N ILE A 502 -22.21 25.50 13.59
CA ILE A 502 -21.37 24.32 13.80
C ILE A 502 -19.93 24.49 13.28
N LYS A 503 -19.73 25.33 12.26
CA LYS A 503 -18.41 25.62 11.66
C LYS A 503 -17.48 26.39 12.60
N THR A 504 -18.04 27.20 13.50
CA THR A 504 -17.29 28.04 14.46
C THR A 504 -16.86 27.28 15.71
N LEU A 505 -17.56 26.18 16.02
CA LEU A 505 -17.27 25.34 17.18
C LEU A 505 -16.06 24.44 16.92
N SER A 506 -15.31 24.14 17.98
CA SER A 506 -14.27 23.11 17.95
C SER A 506 -14.89 21.73 17.69
N LEU A 507 -14.34 20.99 16.73
CA LEU A 507 -14.84 19.67 16.33
C LEU A 507 -14.71 18.64 17.47
N ASN A 508 -13.61 18.69 18.20
CA ASN A 508 -13.39 17.80 19.35
C ASN A 508 -14.43 18.07 20.44
N HIS A 509 -14.63 19.35 20.78
CA HIS A 509 -15.65 19.75 21.74
C HIS A 509 -17.06 19.32 21.32
N LEU A 510 -17.46 19.61 20.08
CA LEU A 510 -18.75 19.22 19.53
C LEU A 510 -19.03 17.72 19.69
N ARG A 511 -18.07 16.87 19.29
CA ARG A 511 -18.24 15.41 19.33
C ARG A 511 -18.25 14.84 20.74
N THR A 512 -17.56 15.47 21.71
CA THR A 512 -17.64 15.04 23.12
C THR A 512 -19.00 15.32 23.77
N GLN A 513 -19.81 16.23 23.21
CA GLN A 513 -21.16 16.54 23.70
C GLN A 513 -22.25 15.70 23.01
N MET A 514 -21.87 14.77 22.12
CA MET A 514 -22.80 13.97 21.34
C MET A 514 -22.57 12.48 21.58
N ALA A 515 -23.65 11.70 21.57
CA ALA A 515 -23.59 10.24 21.57
C ALA A 515 -24.29 9.72 20.31
N LEU A 516 -23.61 8.86 19.54
CA LEU A 516 -24.18 8.18 18.39
C LEU A 516 -24.33 6.70 18.69
N VAL A 517 -25.51 6.16 18.41
CA VAL A 517 -25.74 4.71 18.34
C VAL A 517 -25.94 4.34 16.87
N GLY A 518 -24.90 3.74 16.27
CA GLY A 518 -24.94 3.31 14.87
C GLY A 518 -25.81 2.07 14.65
N GLN A 519 -26.34 1.91 13.44
CA GLN A 519 -27.14 0.74 13.05
C GLN A 519 -26.35 -0.58 13.18
N GLU A 520 -25.05 -0.55 12.87
CA GLU A 520 -24.11 -1.66 13.08
C GLU A 520 -23.03 -1.20 14.06
N PRO A 521 -23.12 -1.54 15.36
CA PRO A 521 -22.10 -1.15 16.33
C PRO A 521 -20.78 -1.84 16.02
N ARG A 522 -19.70 -1.05 15.95
CA ARG A 522 -18.34 -1.55 15.70
C ARG A 522 -17.54 -1.52 16.99
N LEU A 523 -17.01 -2.67 17.38
CA LEU A 523 -16.13 -2.80 18.54
C LEU A 523 -14.67 -2.95 18.07
N PHE A 524 -13.76 -2.35 18.81
CA PHE A 524 -12.32 -2.51 18.60
C PHE A 524 -11.84 -3.81 19.25
N ALA A 525 -10.76 -4.36 18.70
CA ALA A 525 -10.09 -5.51 19.31
C ALA A 525 -9.52 -5.10 20.69
N GLY A 526 -9.92 -5.81 21.73
CA GLY A 526 -9.59 -5.49 23.12
C GLY A 526 -10.65 -6.01 24.08
N THR A 527 -10.59 -5.66 25.35
CA THR A 527 -11.60 -6.09 26.32
C THR A 527 -12.90 -5.30 26.17
N ILE A 528 -14.02 -5.83 26.69
CA ILE A 528 -15.29 -5.10 26.75
C ILE A 528 -15.11 -3.81 27.56
N LYS A 529 -14.38 -3.88 28.69
CA LYS A 529 -14.05 -2.72 29.51
C LYS A 529 -13.35 -1.62 28.71
N GLN A 530 -12.35 -1.98 27.89
CA GLN A 530 -11.62 -1.05 27.03
C GLN A 530 -12.53 -0.41 25.97
N ASN A 531 -13.48 -1.16 25.41
CA ASN A 531 -14.44 -0.64 24.45
C ASN A 531 -15.46 0.33 25.09
N ILE A 532 -15.92 0.05 26.31
CA ILE A 532 -16.83 0.96 27.05
C ILE A 532 -16.11 2.26 27.43
N CYS A 533 -14.87 2.15 27.89
CA CYS A 533 -14.05 3.31 28.26
C CYS A 533 -13.39 3.97 27.04
N PHE A 534 -13.70 3.54 25.82
CA PHE A 534 -13.01 3.99 24.62
C PHE A 534 -13.28 5.48 24.37
N GLY A 535 -12.23 6.29 24.36
CA GLY A 535 -12.35 7.75 24.24
C GLY A 535 -12.72 8.48 25.54
N LEU A 536 -12.89 7.75 26.64
CA LEU A 536 -13.01 8.30 27.98
C LEU A 536 -11.66 8.16 28.71
N GLY A 537 -11.39 9.04 29.68
CA GLY A 537 -10.21 8.94 30.55
C GLY A 537 -10.31 7.76 31.52
N GLU A 538 -9.64 7.85 32.67
CA GLU A 538 -9.85 6.87 33.74
C GLU A 538 -11.27 7.00 34.31
N VAL A 539 -12.09 5.97 34.09
CA VAL A 539 -13.48 5.90 34.58
C VAL A 539 -13.55 4.92 35.75
N THR A 540 -14.23 5.32 36.82
CA THR A 540 -14.47 4.46 37.98
C THR A 540 -15.40 3.30 37.64
N MET A 541 -15.18 2.15 38.28
CA MET A 541 -15.97 0.95 38.03
C MET A 541 -17.48 1.15 38.31
N GLU A 542 -17.82 1.98 39.29
CA GLU A 542 -19.21 2.34 39.61
C GLU A 542 -19.95 3.01 38.44
N LYS A 543 -19.28 3.90 37.70
CA LYS A 543 -19.87 4.55 36.52
C LYS A 543 -20.06 3.57 35.38
N ILE A 544 -19.15 2.60 35.23
CA ILE A 544 -19.28 1.52 34.25
C ILE A 544 -20.50 0.67 34.58
N ASP A 545 -20.68 0.29 35.84
CA ASP A 545 -21.82 -0.51 36.28
C ASP A 545 -23.15 0.24 36.11
N GLN A 546 -23.19 1.54 36.39
CA GLN A 546 -24.36 2.38 36.13
C GLN A 546 -24.70 2.45 34.63
N ALA A 547 -23.70 2.62 33.77
CA ALA A 547 -23.91 2.63 32.32
C ALA A 547 -24.43 1.27 31.80
N LEU A 548 -23.90 0.16 32.31
CA LEU A 548 -24.36 -1.19 31.98
C LEU A 548 -25.79 -1.46 32.46
N GLU A 549 -26.19 -0.87 33.57
CA GLU A 549 -27.54 -0.95 34.11
C GLU A 549 -28.52 -0.18 33.24
N LEU A 550 -28.19 1.07 32.86
CA LEU A 550 -28.98 1.89 31.93
C LEU A 550 -29.12 1.24 30.54
N ALA A 551 -28.06 0.56 30.07
CA ALA A 551 -28.06 -0.16 28.80
C ALA A 551 -28.71 -1.56 28.87
N ASN A 552 -29.23 -1.98 30.03
CA ASN A 552 -29.74 -3.34 30.28
C ASN A 552 -28.73 -4.46 29.96
N ALA A 553 -27.43 -4.18 30.01
CA ALA A 553 -26.35 -5.09 29.65
C ALA A 553 -25.74 -5.84 30.85
N LYS A 554 -26.01 -5.38 32.08
CA LYS A 554 -25.41 -5.93 33.32
C LYS A 554 -25.60 -7.45 33.48
N ARG A 555 -26.80 -7.96 33.19
CA ARG A 555 -27.10 -9.40 33.24
C ARG A 555 -26.36 -10.20 32.18
N PHE A 556 -26.23 -9.65 30.97
CA PHE A 556 -25.48 -10.29 29.90
C PHE A 556 -23.99 -10.39 30.25
N MET A 557 -23.42 -9.32 30.82
CA MET A 557 -22.01 -9.31 31.25
C MET A 557 -21.74 -10.31 32.37
N ALA A 558 -22.66 -10.48 33.33
CA ALA A 558 -22.53 -11.46 34.40
C ALA A 558 -22.49 -12.93 33.90
N ASN A 559 -23.05 -13.21 32.71
CA ASN A 559 -23.05 -14.54 32.12
C ASN A 559 -21.79 -14.85 31.31
N LEU A 560 -20.91 -13.86 31.08
CA LEU A 560 -19.66 -14.07 30.35
C LEU A 560 -18.59 -14.65 31.28
N PRO A 561 -17.74 -15.60 30.80
CA PRO A 561 -16.74 -16.27 31.64
C PRO A 561 -15.75 -15.33 32.34
N ALA A 562 -15.43 -14.19 31.71
CA ALA A 562 -14.51 -13.18 32.23
C ALA A 562 -15.20 -11.82 32.45
N GLY A 563 -16.53 -11.76 32.42
CA GLY A 563 -17.28 -10.52 32.57
C GLY A 563 -16.78 -9.41 31.62
N LEU A 564 -16.34 -8.29 32.20
CA LEU A 564 -15.84 -7.12 31.47
C LEU A 564 -14.45 -7.28 30.88
N ASP A 565 -13.66 -8.23 31.38
CA ASP A 565 -12.32 -8.53 30.86
C ASP A 565 -12.38 -9.53 29.70
N THR A 566 -13.58 -9.93 29.28
CA THR A 566 -13.78 -10.75 28.08
C THR A 566 -13.22 -10.04 26.86
N GLU A 567 -12.33 -10.72 26.13
CA GLU A 567 -11.76 -10.19 24.90
C GLU A 567 -12.77 -10.22 23.75
N VAL A 568 -12.97 -9.06 23.16
CA VAL A 568 -13.68 -8.89 21.89
C VAL A 568 -12.65 -8.99 20.78
N LYS A 569 -12.74 -10.05 19.96
CA LYS A 569 -11.96 -10.12 18.72
C LYS A 569 -12.61 -9.24 17.66
N TYR A 570 -11.78 -8.70 16.75
CA TYR A 570 -12.26 -7.98 15.57
C TYR A 570 -13.17 -8.89 14.74
N SER A 571 -14.48 -8.78 14.95
CA SER A 571 -15.46 -9.55 14.19
C SER A 571 -15.96 -8.70 13.04
N ASN A 572 -15.34 -8.87 11.87
CA ASN A 572 -16.12 -8.74 10.64
C ASN A 572 -17.08 -9.94 10.63
N GLN A 573 -18.29 -9.70 11.16
CA GLN A 573 -19.48 -10.56 11.13
C GLN A 573 -19.22 -12.05 10.83
N SER A 574 -19.14 -12.91 11.86
CA SER A 574 -19.64 -14.30 11.82
C SER A 574 -19.35 -15.19 13.06
N SER A 575 -18.84 -14.67 14.19
CA SER A 575 -18.39 -15.57 15.27
C SER A 575 -18.72 -15.20 16.72
N LEU A 576 -19.70 -14.31 16.96
CA LEU A 576 -20.25 -14.05 18.30
C LEU A 576 -21.75 -14.38 18.44
N LYS A 577 -22.20 -15.42 17.71
CA LYS A 577 -23.42 -16.17 18.04
C LYS A 577 -23.02 -17.60 18.42
N ARG A 578 -22.40 -17.78 19.59
CA ARG A 578 -22.41 -19.04 20.33
C ARG A 578 -22.41 -18.75 21.81
#